data_AF-A0A846AK42-F1
#
_entry.id   AF-A0A846AK42-F1
#
_cell.length_a   1.000
_cell.length_b   1.000
_cell.length_c   1.000
_cell.angle_alpha   90.00
_cell.angle_beta   90.00
_cell.angle_gamma   90.00
#
_symmetry.space_group_name_H-M   'P 1'
#
loop_
_entity.id
_entity.type
_entity.pdbx_description
1 polymer ?
#
loop_
_entity_poly.entity_id
_entity_poly.type
_entity_poly.pdbx_seq_one_letter_code
_entity_poly.pdbx_strand_id
1 'polypeptide(L)' 'MVKIKKNQATNFSAIEIKKYFLLGNTAYLQKEFDKAITYFQKALEIIESMEVFTGLLMPIST' A
#
# COMPACT_ATOMS: atom_id res chain seq x y z
N MET A 1 -10.04 6.14 -26.99
CA MET A 1 -8.83 6.26 -26.13
C MET A 1 -9.24 6.37 -24.66
N VAL A 2 -9.56 5.26 -23.98
CA VAL A 2 -9.98 5.31 -22.56
C VAL A 2 -9.34 4.12 -21.84
N LYS A 3 -8.18 4.33 -21.20
CA LYS A 3 -7.59 3.36 -20.23
C LYS A 3 -6.40 3.88 -19.42
N ILE A 4 -6.09 5.18 -19.44
CA ILE A 4 -4.83 5.68 -18.83
C ILE A 4 -5.02 6.18 -17.38
N LYS A 5 -6.22 6.61 -16.97
CA LYS A 5 -6.40 7.24 -15.65
C LYS A 5 -6.57 6.27 -14.46
N LYS A 6 -6.99 5.02 -14.67
CA LYS A 6 -7.11 4.03 -13.58
C LYS A 6 -5.79 3.42 -13.13
N ASN A 7 -4.74 3.49 -13.95
CA ASN A 7 -3.48 2.79 -13.71
C ASN A 7 -2.40 3.62 -13.01
N GLN A 8 -2.58 4.94 -12.88
CA GLN A 8 -1.57 5.81 -12.27
C GLN A 8 -1.76 5.91 -10.76
N ALA A 9 -3.00 6.00 -10.28
CA ALA A 9 -3.31 6.02 -8.85
C ALA A 9 -3.01 4.68 -8.17
N THR A 10 -3.29 3.56 -8.84
CA THR A 10 -2.98 2.21 -8.34
C THR A 10 -1.49 1.86 -8.42
N ASN A 11 -0.75 2.41 -9.40
CA ASN A 11 0.71 2.24 -9.45
C ASN A 11 1.42 3.11 -8.40
N PHE A 12 0.91 4.31 -8.13
CA PHE A 12 1.51 5.19 -7.12
C PHE A 12 1.44 4.55 -5.74
N SER A 13 0.30 3.96 -5.36
CA SER A 13 0.15 3.23 -4.09
C SER A 13 1.02 1.96 -4.03
N ALA A 14 1.11 1.19 -5.12
CA ALA A 14 1.93 -0.02 -5.16
C ALA A 14 3.43 0.26 -5.01
N ILE A 15 3.94 1.35 -5.61
CA ILE A 15 5.33 1.79 -5.45
C ILE A 15 5.60 2.17 -3.99
N GLU A 16 4.65 2.85 -3.35
CA GLU A 16 4.79 3.31 -1.98
C GLU A 16 4.74 2.17 -0.96
N ILE A 17 3.83 1.20 -1.14
CA ILE A 17 3.79 -0.05 -0.37
C ILE A 17 5.14 -0.78 -0.47
N LYS A 18 5.67 -0.93 -1.70
CA LYS A 18 6.95 -1.63 -1.93
C LYS A 18 8.11 -0.89 -1.28
N LYS A 19 8.12 0.45 -1.30
CA LYS A 19 9.12 1.27 -0.61
C LYS A 19 9.11 1.01 0.89
N TYR A 20 7.95 1.06 1.53
CA TYR A 20 7.83 0.77 2.95
C TYR A 20 8.21 -0.66 3.31
N PHE A 21 7.86 -1.63 2.46
CA PHE A 21 8.27 -3.03 2.64
C PHE A 21 9.80 -3.20 2.58
N LEU A 22 10.47 -2.55 1.62
CA LEU A 22 11.93 -2.59 1.53
C LEU A 22 12.60 -1.94 2.75
N LEU A 23 12.10 -0.80 3.22
CA LEU A 23 12.59 -0.15 4.44
C LEU A 23 12.40 -1.04 5.67
N GLY A 24 11.25 -1.71 5.78
CA GLY A 24 10.97 -2.67 6.84
C GLY A 24 11.96 -3.84 6.83
N ASN A 25 12.24 -4.41 5.65
CA ASN A 25 13.23 -5.47 5.50
C ASN A 25 14.65 -5.01 5.84
N THR A 26 15.04 -3.81 5.42
CA THR A 26 16.35 -3.24 5.78
C THR A 26 16.47 -3.06 7.29
N ALA A 27 15.45 -2.51 7.95
CA ALA A 27 15.42 -2.35 9.40
C ALA A 27 15.42 -3.71 10.13
N TYR A 28 14.69 -4.71 9.62
CA TYR A 28 14.68 -6.07 10.14
C TYR A 28 16.06 -6.73 10.06
N LEU A 29 16.76 -6.60 8.93
CA LEU A 29 18.13 -7.09 8.75
C LEU A 29 19.12 -6.38 9.69
N GLN A 30 18.88 -5.11 10.00
CA GLN A 30 19.65 -4.33 10.97
C GLN A 30 19.26 -4.64 12.44
N LYS A 31 18.30 -5.54 12.66
CA LYS A 31 17.73 -5.88 13.99
C LYS A 31 17.05 -4.71 14.68
N GLU A 32 16.68 -3.68 13.93
CA GLU A 32 15.90 -2.53 14.41
C GLU A 32 14.40 -2.85 14.32
N PHE A 33 13.94 -3.80 15.15
CA PHE A 33 12.60 -4.37 15.04
C PHE A 33 11.47 -3.35 15.18
N ASP A 34 11.60 -2.37 16.08
CA ASP A 34 10.59 -1.33 16.27
C ASP A 34 10.39 -0.48 15.00
N LYS A 35 11.48 -0.16 14.31
CA LYS A 35 11.43 0.57 13.03
C LYS A 35 10.87 -0.32 11.92
N ALA A 36 11.24 -1.60 11.90
CA ALA A 36 10.71 -2.55 10.93
C ALA A 36 9.18 -2.66 11.03
N ILE A 37 8.66 -2.82 12.25
CA ILE A 37 7.22 -2.85 12.55
C ILE A 37 6.55 -1.57 12.06
N THR A 38 7.12 -0.41 12.38
CA THR A 38 6.58 0.89 11.93
C THR A 38 6.48 0.98 10.40
N TYR A 39 7.48 0.51 9.67
CA TYR A 39 7.45 0.53 8.20
C TYR A 39 6.45 -0.47 7.62
N PHE A 40 6.33 -1.67 8.19
CA PHE A 40 5.31 -2.62 7.76
C PHE A 40 3.90 -2.14 8.06
N GLN A 41 3.67 -1.48 9.19
CA GLN A 41 2.38 -0.85 9.53
C GLN A 41 1.99 0.20 8.51
N LYS A 42 2.90 1.10 8.09
CA LYS A 42 2.63 2.07 7.04
C LYS A 42 2.27 1.43 5.70
N ALA A 43 2.91 0.31 5.35
CA ALA A 43 2.55 -0.44 4.15
C ALA A 43 1.13 -1.01 4.25
N LEU A 44 0.76 -1.55 5.42
CA LEU A 44 -0.58 -2.07 5.69
C LEU A 44 -1.65 -0.97 5.66
N GLU A 45 -1.41 0.20 6.26
CA GLU A 45 -2.34 1.33 6.22
C GLU A 45 -2.69 1.75 4.78
N ILE A 46 -1.72 1.70 3.87
CA ILE A 46 -1.94 2.01 2.45
C ILE A 46 -2.77 0.91 1.77
N ILE A 47 -2.53 -0.36 2.12
CA ILE A 47 -3.31 -1.49 1.61
C ILE A 47 -4.76 -1.41 2.11
N GLU A 48 -4.94 -1.21 3.42
CA GLU A 48 -6.26 -1.10 4.06
C GLU A 48 -7.04 0.10 3.53
N SER A 49 -6.40 1.27 3.42
CA SER A 49 -7.06 2.45 2.83
C SER A 49 -7.44 2.24 1.36
N MET A 50 -6.68 1.43 0.62
CA MET A 50 -7.03 1.05 -0.75
C MET A 50 -8.20 0.06 -0.80
N GLU A 51 -8.22 -0.94 0.09
CA GLU A 51 -9.30 -1.92 0.20
C GLU A 51 -10.61 -1.25 0.64
N VAL A 52 -10.55 -0.35 1.63
CA VAL A 52 -11.69 0.48 2.08
C VAL A 52 -12.19 1.37 0.94
N PHE A 53 -11.31 1.96 0.13
CA PHE A 53 -11.72 2.73 -1.05
C PHE A 53 -12.45 1.86 -2.09
N THR A 54 -12.02 0.61 -2.29
CA THR A 54 -12.72 -0.34 -3.18
C THR A 54 -14.04 -0.86 -2.60
N GLY A 55 -14.10 -1.09 -1.27
CA GLY A 55 -15.30 -1.55 -0.57
C GLY A 55 -16.39 -0.48 -0.46
N LEU A 56 -16.03 0.79 -0.36
CA LEU A 56 -16.99 1.90 -0.29
C LEU A 56 -17.52 2.33 -1.68
N LEU A 57 -16.83 1.98 -2.78
CA LEU A 57 -17.21 2.35 -4.16
C LEU A 57 -17.92 1.24 -4.96
N MET A 58 -18.11 0.04 -4.39
CA MET A 58 -19.01 -0.97 -4.94
C MET A 58 -20.09 -1.42 -3.95
N PRO A 59 -20.97 -0.53 -3.43
CA PRO A 59 -22.32 -0.96 -3.19
C PRO A 59 -23.00 -1.09 -4.56
N ILE A 60 -23.19 -2.35 -4.97
CA ILE A 60 -24.21 -2.84 -5.92
C ILE A 60 -24.10 -2.41 -7.40
N SER A 61 -23.54 -3.28 -8.24
CA SER A 61 -24.20 -3.59 -9.53
C SER A 61 -24.91 -4.93 -9.38
N THR A 62 -26.14 -4.88 -8.88
CA THR A 62 -27.16 -5.93 -8.98
C THR A 62 -28.39 -5.29 -9.56
#